data_AF-A0A820U5J3-F1
#
_entry.id   AF-A0A820U5J3-F1
#
_cell.length_a   1.000
_cell.length_b   1.000
_cell.length_c   1.000
_cell.angle_alpha   90.00
_cell.angle_beta   90.00
_cell.angle_gamma   90.00
#
_symmetry.space_group_name_H-M   'P 1'
#
loop_
_entity.id
_entity.type
_entity.pdbx_description
1 polymer ?
#
loop_
_entity_poly.entity_id
_entity_poly.type
_entity_poly.pdbx_seq_one_letter_code
_entity_poly.pdbx_strand_id
1 'polypeptide(L)'
;MQLVFSSFEGAVPENSKQYYGFTRFAIELNELDDDLRKQLPPTDTRFRPDQRLLEAGKVEEAEKEKARIEQAQRERAGHVLPPKWFKRDGDSHV
;
A
#
# COMPACT_ATOMS: atom_id res chain seq x y z
N MET A 1 36.60 15.05 -20.31
CA MET A 1 36.60 14.79 -18.87
C MET A 1 35.81 15.89 -18.17
N GLN A 2 34.59 15.56 -17.73
CA GLN A 2 33.76 16.21 -16.69
C GLN A 2 32.37 15.55 -16.83
N LEU A 3 32.27 14.31 -16.37
CA LEU A 3 31.63 13.95 -15.10
C LEU A 3 30.14 14.32 -15.11
N VAL A 4 29.36 13.46 -15.76
CA VAL A 4 27.95 13.24 -15.44
C VAL A 4 27.88 12.70 -14.01
N PHE A 5 27.86 13.61 -13.04
CA PHE A 5 27.50 13.25 -11.68
C PHE A 5 26.01 12.90 -11.66
N SER A 6 25.76 11.61 -11.48
CA SER A 6 24.62 11.03 -10.78
C SER A 6 23.66 12.05 -10.16
N SER A 7 22.40 12.03 -10.59
CA SER A 7 21.26 12.50 -9.80
C SER A 7 20.14 11.48 -9.93
N PHE A 8 20.46 10.21 -9.70
CA PHE A 8 19.50 9.11 -9.61
C PHE A 8 19.11 8.84 -8.14
N GLU A 9 19.14 9.88 -7.29
CA GLU A 9 18.69 9.81 -5.90
C GLU A 9 17.41 10.63 -5.76
N GLY A 10 16.27 9.94 -5.59
CA GLY A 10 15.10 10.50 -4.92
C GLY A 10 14.48 11.76 -5.51
N ALA A 11 14.58 11.99 -6.83
CA ALA A 11 13.99 13.15 -7.47
C ALA A 11 12.47 13.19 -7.23
N VAL A 12 12.04 14.19 -6.47
CA VAL A 12 10.63 14.50 -6.25
C VAL A 12 10.07 15.03 -7.58
N PRO A 13 9.06 14.39 -8.19
CA PRO A 13 8.51 14.84 -9.46
C PRO A 13 8.00 16.29 -9.40
N GLU A 14 8.03 17.01 -10.53
CA GLU A 14 7.57 18.41 -10.59
C GLU A 14 6.13 18.58 -10.12
N ASN A 15 5.28 17.59 -10.40
CA ASN A 15 3.87 17.57 -10.00
C ASN A 15 3.63 16.98 -8.59
N SER A 16 4.67 16.61 -7.84
CA SER A 16 4.57 16.00 -6.50
C SER A 16 3.61 16.70 -5.55
N LYS A 17 3.54 18.04 -5.56
CA LYS A 17 2.60 18.81 -4.70
C LYS A 17 1.13 18.44 -4.92
N GLN A 18 0.77 17.98 -6.12
CA GLN A 18 -0.58 17.51 -6.44
C GLN A 18 -0.81 16.06 -5.98
N TYR A 19 0.27 15.31 -5.72
CA TYR A 19 0.28 13.91 -5.33
C TYR A 19 0.95 13.74 -3.97
N TYR A 20 0.44 14.46 -2.96
CA TYR A 20 0.82 14.33 -1.56
C TYR A 20 2.31 14.59 -1.24
N GLY A 21 3.04 15.24 -2.14
CA GLY A 21 4.48 15.46 -1.99
C GLY A 21 5.32 14.19 -2.15
N PHE A 22 4.78 13.15 -2.77
CA PHE A 22 5.47 11.86 -2.90
C PHE A 22 6.71 11.94 -3.78
N THR A 23 7.73 11.19 -3.38
CA THR A 23 8.89 10.88 -4.23
C THR A 23 8.46 9.93 -5.34
N ARG A 24 9.29 9.81 -6.39
CA ARG A 24 9.05 8.82 -7.44
C ARG A 24 8.89 7.39 -6.88
N PHE A 25 9.76 7.01 -5.94
CA PHE A 25 9.69 5.72 -5.26
C PHE A 25 8.36 5.51 -4.53
N ALA A 26 7.88 6.52 -3.79
CA ALA A 26 6.63 6.42 -3.04
C ALA A 26 5.40 6.27 -3.95
N ILE A 27 5.42 6.90 -5.13
CA ILE A 27 4.37 6.73 -6.15
C ILE A 27 4.32 5.26 -6.64
N GLU A 28 5.47 4.64 -6.84
CA GLU A 28 5.60 3.27 -7.38
C GLU A 28 5.23 2.18 -6.36
N LEU A 29 5.27 2.48 -5.05
CA LEU A 29 4.98 1.50 -3.99
C LEU A 29 3.61 0.81 -4.17
N ASN A 30 2.62 1.56 -4.63
CA ASN A 30 1.26 1.06 -4.80
C ASN A 30 0.92 0.78 -6.27
N GLU A 31 1.87 0.73 -7.19
CA GLU A 31 1.57 0.28 -8.56
C GLU A 31 1.19 -1.21 -8.56
N LEU A 32 0.16 -1.57 -9.33
CA LEU A 32 -0.33 -2.94 -9.47
C LEU A 32 -0.60 -3.25 -10.93
N ASP A 33 0.37 -3.87 -11.59
CA ASP A 33 0.22 -4.41 -12.94
C ASP A 33 -0.42 -5.81 -12.93
N ASP A 34 -0.86 -6.27 -14.10
CA ASP A 34 -1.58 -7.54 -14.26
C ASP A 34 -0.71 -8.78 -13.98
N ASP A 35 0.60 -8.71 -14.16
CA ASP A 35 1.50 -9.84 -13.92
C ASP A 35 1.88 -9.95 -12.44
N LEU A 36 2.07 -8.82 -11.77
CA LEU A 36 2.24 -8.74 -10.32
C LEU A 36 0.96 -9.19 -9.61
N ARG A 37 -0.21 -8.78 -10.11
CA ARG A 37 -1.52 -9.18 -9.56
C ARG A 37 -1.70 -10.70 -9.46
N LYS A 38 -1.15 -11.47 -10.41
CA LYS A 38 -1.22 -12.93 -10.41
C LYS A 38 -0.32 -13.58 -9.34
N GLN A 39 0.67 -12.86 -8.84
CA GLN A 39 1.70 -13.37 -7.91
C GLN A 39 1.44 -12.98 -6.45
N LEU A 40 0.69 -11.90 -6.22
CA LEU A 40 0.48 -11.36 -4.88
C LEU A 40 -0.58 -12.15 -4.08
N PRO A 41 -0.40 -12.29 -2.75
CA PRO A 41 -1.45 -12.82 -1.90
C PRO A 41 -2.65 -11.86 -1.85
N PRO A 42 -3.88 -12.34 -1.58
CA PRO A 42 -5.08 -11.50 -1.50
C PRO A 42 -5.02 -10.46 -0.35
N THR A 43 -4.05 -10.57 0.55
CA THR A 43 -3.82 -9.65 1.66
C THR A 43 -2.81 -8.54 1.35
N ASP A 44 -2.23 -8.50 0.14
CA ASP A 44 -1.34 -7.40 -0.26
C ASP A 44 -2.10 -6.07 -0.29
N THR A 45 -1.49 -5.00 0.24
CA THR A 45 -2.12 -3.68 0.37
C THR A 45 -2.56 -3.10 -0.98
N ARG A 46 -1.94 -3.52 -2.10
CA ARG A 46 -2.34 -3.02 -3.42
C ARG A 46 -3.79 -3.36 -3.76
N PHE A 47 -4.35 -4.41 -3.17
CA PHE A 47 -5.74 -4.82 -3.34
C PHE A 47 -6.73 -4.06 -2.45
N ARG A 48 -6.27 -3.17 -1.57
CA ARG A 48 -7.14 -2.43 -0.65
C ARG A 48 -8.01 -1.42 -1.45
N PRO A 49 -9.34 -1.62 -1.53
CA PRO A 49 -10.17 -0.93 -2.51
C PRO A 49 -10.43 0.54 -2.19
N ASP A 50 -10.48 0.92 -0.91
CA ASP A 50 -10.57 2.33 -0.48
C ASP A 50 -9.34 3.14 -0.92
N GLN A 51 -8.14 2.58 -0.77
CA GLN A 51 -6.90 3.23 -1.23
C GLN A 51 -6.88 3.39 -2.76
N ARG A 52 -7.37 2.41 -3.52
CA ARG A 52 -7.50 2.52 -4.99
C ARG A 52 -8.49 3.60 -5.42
N LEU A 53 -9.62 3.67 -4.75
CA LEU A 53 -10.63 4.69 -5.02
C LEU A 53 -10.06 6.09 -4.74
N LEU A 54 -9.33 6.25 -3.64
CA LEU A 54 -8.68 7.52 -3.32
C LEU A 54 -7.67 7.94 -4.40
N GLU A 55 -6.82 7.00 -4.86
CA GLU A 55 -5.86 7.26 -5.96
C GLU A 55 -6.55 7.62 -7.28
N ALA A 56 -7.74 7.07 -7.53
CA ALA A 56 -8.58 7.43 -8.69
C ALA A 56 -9.34 8.76 -8.51
N GLY A 57 -9.13 9.50 -7.42
CA GLY A 57 -9.82 10.75 -7.11
C GLY A 57 -11.26 10.59 -6.59
N LYS A 58 -11.67 9.35 -6.30
CA LYS A 58 -13.03 8.98 -5.89
C LYS A 58 -13.21 9.03 -4.38
N VAL A 59 -13.14 10.24 -3.81
CA VAL A 59 -13.06 10.47 -2.37
C VAL A 59 -14.26 9.92 -1.59
N GLU A 60 -15.49 10.15 -2.08
CA GLU A 60 -16.69 9.67 -1.38
C GLU A 60 -16.82 8.13 -1.38
N GLU A 61 -16.47 7.49 -2.50
CA GLU A 61 -16.46 6.03 -2.62
C GLU A 61 -15.37 5.43 -1.73
N ALA A 62 -14.20 6.06 -1.66
CA ALA A 62 -13.09 5.65 -0.81
C ALA A 62 -13.48 5.66 0.68
N GLU A 63 -14.15 6.72 1.16
CA GLU A 63 -14.55 6.80 2.58
C GLU A 63 -15.60 5.74 2.94
N LYS A 64 -16.56 5.47 2.05
CA LYS A 64 -17.54 4.39 2.24
C LYS A 64 -16.86 3.04 2.35
N GLU A 65 -15.90 2.78 1.47
CA GLU A 65 -15.19 1.50 1.42
C GLU A 65 -14.26 1.32 2.62
N LYS A 66 -13.61 2.40 3.08
CA LYS A 66 -12.83 2.41 4.31
C LYS A 66 -13.68 2.04 5.52
N ALA A 67 -14.84 2.69 5.68
CA ALA A 67 -15.77 2.39 6.78
C ALA A 67 -16.23 0.92 6.75
N ARG A 68 -16.50 0.36 5.55
CA ARG A 68 -16.86 -1.05 5.37
C ARG A 68 -15.74 -1.99 5.80
N ILE A 69 -14.49 -1.71 5.42
CA ILE A 69 -13.31 -2.53 5.77
C ILE A 69 -13.06 -2.50 7.28
N GLU A 70 -13.07 -1.32 7.90
CA GLU A 70 -12.85 -1.15 9.34
C GLU A 70 -13.96 -1.79 10.17
N GLN A 71 -15.22 -1.68 9.72
CA GLN A 71 -16.35 -2.37 10.35
C GLN A 71 -16.18 -3.89 10.26
N ALA A 72 -15.86 -4.42 9.08
CA ALA A 72 -15.63 -5.86 8.92
C ALA A 72 -14.42 -6.35 9.74
N GLN A 73 -13.40 -5.52 9.95
CA GLN A 73 -12.28 -5.82 10.84
C GLN A 73 -12.72 -5.85 12.31
N ARG A 74 -13.54 -4.90 12.75
CA ARG A 74 -14.10 -4.86 14.11
C ARG A 74 -15.02 -6.05 14.39
N GLU A 75 -15.84 -6.46 13.45
CA GLU A 75 -16.71 -7.64 13.58
C GLU A 75 -15.92 -8.95 13.69
N ARG A 76 -14.72 -8.99 13.11
CA ARG A 76 -13.79 -10.12 13.27
C ARG A 76 -12.96 -10.05 14.54
N ALA A 77 -13.11 -9.04 15.39
CA ALA A 77 -12.39 -8.92 16.66
C ALA A 77 -12.86 -10.02 17.64
N GLY A 78 -12.23 -11.19 17.51
CA GLY A 78 -12.62 -12.45 18.17
C GLY A 78 -12.17 -13.67 17.36
N HIS A 79 -12.01 -13.51 16.04
CA HIS A 79 -11.45 -14.48 15.10
C HIS A 79 -10.23 -13.90 14.38
N VAL A 80 -9.32 -13.31 15.15
CA VAL A 80 -8.08 -12.73 14.59
C VAL A 80 -7.23 -13.87 14.05
N LEU A 81 -7.02 -13.88 12.73
CA LEU A 81 -6.10 -14.82 12.10
C LEU A 81 -4.68 -14.54 12.62
N PRO A 82 -3.91 -15.57 13.01
CA PRO A 82 -2.53 -15.38 13.42
C PRO A 82 -1.70 -14.83 12.25
N PRO A 83 -0.64 -14.05 12.53
CA PRO A 83 0.26 -13.57 11.49
C PRO A 83 0.88 -14.75 10.74
N LYS A 84 0.77 -14.75 9.41
CA LYS A 84 1.22 -15.87 8.56
C LYS A 84 2.73 -15.89 8.31
N TRP A 85 3.35 -14.71 8.19
CA TRP A 85 4.72 -14.56 7.72
C TRP A 85 5.74 -14.30 8.83
N PHE A 86 5.25 -13.99 10.03
CA PHE A 86 6.07 -13.60 11.18
C PHE A 86 5.57 -14.30 12.44
N LYS A 87 6.49 -14.56 13.36
CA LYS A 87 6.20 -15.05 14.71
C LYS A 87 6.83 -14.11 15.73
N ARG A 88 6.24 -14.04 16.93
CA ARG A 88 6.83 -13.29 18.03
C ARG A 88 8.06 -14.03 18.53
N ASP A 89 9.18 -13.33 18.66
CA ASP A 89 10.39 -13.92 19.24
C ASP A 89 10.17 -14.23 20.73
N GLY A 90 10.57 -15.43 21.17
CA GLY A 90 10.30 -15.92 22.53
C GLY A 90 8.92 -16.58 22.76
N ASP A 91 8.01 -16.63 21.78
CA ASP A 91 6.83 -17.50 21.87
C ASP A 91 7.21 -18.94 21.52
N SER A 92 7.50 -19.73 22.57
CA SER A 92 7.59 -21.18 22.50
C SER A 92 6.21 -21.81 22.68
N HIS A 93 5.35 -21.75 21.66
CA HIS A 93 4.12 -22.54 21.64
C HIS A 93 3.98 -23.27 20.30
N VAL A 94 4.48 -24.52 20.35
CA VAL A 94 4.15 -25.73 19.55
C VAL A 94 4.27 -25.63 18.04
#